data_AF-A0A9P6TDC1-F1
#
_entry.id   AF-A0A9P6TDC1-F1
#
_cell.length_a   1.000
_cell.length_b   1.000
_cell.length_c   1.000
_cell.angle_alpha   90.00
_cell.angle_beta   90.00
_cell.angle_gamma   90.00
#
_symmetry.space_group_name_H-M   'P 1'
#
loop_
_entity.id
_entity.type
_entity.pdbx_description
1 polymer ?
#
loop_
_entity_poly.entity_id
_entity_poly.type
_entity_poly.pdbx_seq_one_letter_code
_entity_poly.pdbx_strand_id
1 'polypeptide(L)'
;MVEPKYSHDIKLMAVWWLLSGKSLEEINELLGFDDELISVSSLRRWLKFFLETHDVVVNPELYLHQGIEKKLNDNQCAFVLDALKMDPTLYLDELAAALLEGYGLVISITTLATKLNYHLQWTRKKV
;
A
#
# COMPACT_ATOMS: atom_id res chain seq x y z
N MET A 1 -9.60 -10.40 -5.50
CA MET A 1 -8.99 -10.96 -4.28
C MET A 1 -7.84 -11.82 -4.75
N VAL A 2 -6.59 -11.50 -4.43
CA VAL A 2 -5.44 -12.34 -4.77
C VAL A 2 -5.19 -13.24 -3.58
N GLU A 3 -5.29 -14.55 -3.77
CA GLU A 3 -4.99 -15.50 -2.69
C GLU A 3 -3.49 -15.44 -2.36
N PRO A 4 -3.10 -15.44 -1.08
CA PRO A 4 -1.71 -15.41 -0.69
C PRO A 4 -1.02 -16.71 -1.12
N LYS A 5 0.14 -16.59 -1.76
CA LYS A 5 0.94 -17.72 -2.27
C LYS A 5 1.21 -18.82 -1.22
N TYR A 6 1.37 -18.45 0.05
CA TYR A 6 1.56 -19.39 1.15
C TYR A 6 0.51 -19.16 2.23
N SER A 7 -0.05 -20.25 2.77
CA SER A 7 -1.01 -20.20 3.88
C SER A 7 -0.36 -19.66 5.16
N HIS A 8 -1.18 -19.25 6.13
CA HIS A 8 -0.72 -18.79 7.44
C HIS A 8 0.10 -19.87 8.17
N ASP A 9 -0.43 -21.10 8.20
CA ASP A 9 0.19 -22.23 8.88
C ASP A 9 1.59 -22.56 8.33
N ILE A 10 1.75 -22.55 7.00
CA ILE A 10 3.05 -22.79 6.35
C ILE A 10 4.08 -21.75 6.79
N LYS A 11 3.69 -20.47 6.86
CA LYS A 11 4.58 -19.39 7.28
C LYS A 11 4.98 -19.53 8.74
N LEU A 12 4.03 -19.88 9.61
CA LEU A 12 4.29 -20.10 11.03
C LEU A 12 5.26 -21.26 11.23
N MET A 13 5.00 -22.40 10.58
CA MET A 13 5.86 -23.58 10.67
C MET A 13 7.27 -23.27 10.18
N ALA A 14 7.42 -22.57 9.06
CA ALA A 14 8.72 -22.19 8.53
C ALA A 14 9.51 -21.27 9.49
N VAL A 15 8.85 -20.29 10.10
CA VAL A 15 9.48 -19.41 11.11
C VAL A 15 9.85 -20.18 12.37
N TRP A 16 8.98 -21.08 12.83
CA TRP A 16 9.21 -21.86 14.04
C TRP A 16 10.39 -22.83 13.89
N TRP A 17 10.50 -23.47 12.72
CA TRP A 17 11.64 -24.32 12.40
C TRP A 17 12.94 -23.54 12.20
N LEU A 18 12.88 -22.33 11.63
CA LEU A 18 14.04 -21.46 11.55
C LEU A 18 14.53 -21.05 12.96
N LEU A 19 13.62 -20.68 13.87
CA LEU A 19 13.95 -20.36 15.26
C LEU A 19 14.49 -21.57 16.03
N SER A 20 14.10 -22.78 15.62
CA SER A 20 14.62 -24.04 16.15
C SER A 20 16.00 -24.42 15.58
N GLY A 21 16.58 -23.58 14.72
CA GLY A 21 17.93 -23.77 14.16
C GLY A 21 18.00 -24.59 12.88
N LYS A 22 16.86 -24.86 12.22
CA LYS A 22 16.85 -25.58 10.93
C LYS A 22 17.29 -24.67 9.79
N SER A 23 17.96 -25.26 8.79
CA SER A 23 18.35 -24.56 7.56
C SER A 23 17.14 -24.38 6.62
N LEU A 24 17.25 -23.49 5.63
CA LEU A 24 16.17 -23.26 4.66
C LEU A 24 15.89 -24.52 3.83
N GLU A 25 16.94 -25.25 3.47
CA GLU A 25 16.89 -26.50 2.71
C GLU A 25 16.09 -27.55 3.48
N GLU A 26 16.41 -27.75 4.77
CA GLU A 26 15.67 -28.66 5.64
C GLU A 26 14.21 -28.23 5.82
N ILE A 27 13.94 -26.92 5.92
CA ILE A 27 12.58 -26.40 6.05
C ILE A 27 11.77 -26.69 4.77
N ASN A 28 12.35 -26.48 3.60
CA ASN A 28 11.69 -26.75 2.33
C ASN A 28 11.44 -28.25 2.11
N GLU A 29 12.40 -29.11 2.48
CA GLU A 29 12.23 -30.56 2.49
C GLU A 29 11.10 -31.00 3.42
N LEU A 30 11.04 -30.46 4.65
CA LEU A 30 10.00 -30.79 5.63
C LEU A 30 8.60 -30.32 5.21
N LEU A 31 8.50 -29.27 4.41
CA LEU A 31 7.24 -28.79 3.86
C LEU A 31 6.82 -29.53 2.58
N GLY A 32 7.70 -30.37 2.01
CA GLY A 32 7.42 -31.13 0.80
C GLY A 32 7.30 -30.26 -0.45
N PHE A 33 7.92 -29.08 -0.46
CA PHE A 33 7.91 -28.20 -1.63
C PHE A 33 9.05 -28.53 -2.57
N ASP A 34 8.84 -29.47 -3.49
CA ASP A 34 9.83 -29.79 -4.53
C ASP A 34 9.87 -28.72 -5.64
N ASP A 35 8.72 -28.08 -5.94
CA ASP A 35 8.59 -27.08 -7.02
C ASP A 35 8.37 -25.63 -6.53
N GLU A 36 7.92 -25.44 -5.28
CA GLU A 36 7.57 -24.13 -4.72
C GLU A 36 8.36 -23.79 -3.44
N LEU A 37 9.69 -23.83 -3.57
CA LEU A 37 10.61 -23.53 -2.49
C LEU A 37 10.38 -22.13 -1.91
N ILE A 38 10.33 -22.05 -0.58
CA ILE A 38 10.33 -20.78 0.14
C ILE A 38 11.68 -20.11 -0.13
N SER A 39 11.65 -18.87 -0.59
CA SER A 39 12.85 -18.08 -0.77
C SER A 39 13.40 -17.58 0.57
N VAL A 40 14.72 -17.44 0.66
CA VAL A 40 15.40 -16.80 1.81
C VAL A 40 14.78 -15.45 2.15
N SER A 41 14.42 -14.65 1.12
CA SER A 41 13.80 -13.34 1.29
C SER A 41 12.41 -13.40 1.93
N SER A 42 11.60 -14.40 1.56
CA SER A 42 10.27 -14.61 2.15
C SER A 42 10.40 -15.03 3.61
N LEU A 43 11.29 -15.99 3.88
CA LEU A 43 11.51 -16.50 5.23
C LEU A 43 12.04 -15.42 6.17
N ARG A 44 13.01 -14.60 5.71
CA ARG A 44 13.53 -13.46 6.48
C ARG A 44 12.45 -12.42 6.79
N ARG A 45 11.56 -12.16 5.83
CA ARG A 45 10.44 -11.24 6.02
C ARG A 45 9.48 -11.77 7.09
N TRP A 46 9.10 -13.05 7.03
CA TRP A 46 8.21 -13.65 8.03
C TRP A 46 8.84 -13.67 9.42
N LEU A 47 10.13 -14.01 9.53
CA LEU A 47 10.84 -13.97 10.80
C LEU A 47 10.82 -12.56 11.39
N LYS A 48 11.13 -11.53 10.58
CA LYS A 48 11.09 -10.14 11.03
C LYS A 48 9.71 -9.76 11.58
N PHE A 49 8.65 -10.08 10.83
CA PHE A 49 7.27 -9.80 11.27
C PHE A 49 6.93 -10.53 12.58
N PHE A 50 7.33 -11.80 12.69
CA PHE A 50 7.07 -12.59 13.89
C PHE A 50 7.80 -12.04 15.11
N LEU A 51 9.04 -11.55 14.96
CA LEU A 51 9.77 -10.93 16.07
C LEU A 51 9.15 -9.59 16.50
N GLU A 52 8.55 -8.84 15.58
CA GLU A 52 7.94 -7.54 15.86
C GLU A 52 6.50 -7.63 16.40
N THR A 53 5.74 -8.62 15.93
CA THR A 53 4.28 -8.68 16.14
C THR A 53 3.79 -9.99 16.74
N HIS A 54 4.67 -10.99 16.89
CA HIS A 54 4.32 -12.38 17.22
C HIS A 54 3.36 -13.04 16.22
N ASP A 55 3.25 -12.49 15.01
CA ASP A 55 2.47 -13.05 13.90
C ASP A 55 3.30 -13.04 12.60
N VAL A 56 3.00 -13.96 11.69
CA VAL A 56 3.63 -14.11 10.37
C VAL A 56 2.78 -13.57 9.23
N VAL A 57 1.50 -13.27 9.51
CA VAL A 57 0.61 -12.57 8.59
C VAL A 57 0.33 -11.20 9.15
N VAL A 58 0.48 -10.20 8.30
CA VAL A 58 0.11 -8.85 8.65
C VAL A 58 -1.40 -8.73 8.54
N ASN A 59 -2.07 -8.35 9.63
CA ASN A 59 -3.52 -8.20 9.69
C ASN A 59 -4.01 -7.27 8.55
N PRO A 60 -4.87 -7.75 7.62
CA PRO A 60 -5.46 -6.93 6.55
C PRO A 60 -6.20 -5.70 7.05
N GLU A 61 -6.77 -5.74 8.25
CA GLU A 61 -7.45 -4.60 8.87
C GLU A 61 -6.47 -3.47 9.22
N LEU A 62 -5.20 -3.79 9.48
CA LEU A 62 -4.13 -2.78 9.62
C LEU A 62 -3.74 -2.15 8.27
N TYR A 63 -4.04 -2.81 7.14
CA TYR A 63 -3.80 -2.31 5.79
C TYR A 63 -4.96 -1.52 5.19
N LEU A 64 -6.18 -1.63 5.72
CA LEU A 64 -7.33 -0.86 5.21
C LEU A 64 -7.09 0.66 5.26
N HIS A 65 -6.08 1.12 5.99
CA HIS A 65 -5.70 2.53 6.11
C HIS A 65 -4.40 2.95 5.40
N GLN A 66 -3.79 2.11 4.57
CA GLN A 66 -2.64 2.54 3.76
C GLN A 66 -3.02 2.83 2.31
N GLY A 67 -3.98 3.74 2.14
CA GLY A 67 -3.89 4.69 1.03
C GLY A 67 -2.71 5.61 1.33
N ILE A 68 -1.86 5.88 0.32
CA ILE A 68 -0.77 6.87 0.36
C ILE A 68 -1.13 8.03 1.29
N GLU A 69 -0.27 8.35 2.26
CA GLU A 69 -0.41 9.50 3.15
C GLU A 69 -1.08 10.64 2.40
N LYS A 70 -2.25 11.08 2.88
CA LYS A 70 -3.04 12.11 2.23
C LYS A 70 -2.18 13.38 2.11
N LYS A 71 -1.47 13.55 0.98
CA LYS A 71 -0.70 14.78 0.67
C LYS A 71 -1.54 16.05 0.68
N LEU A 72 -2.86 15.91 0.65
CA LEU A 72 -3.85 16.98 0.83
C LEU A 72 -4.73 16.58 2.01
N ASN A 73 -4.81 17.44 3.02
CA ASN A 73 -5.76 17.29 4.11
C ASN A 73 -7.20 17.57 3.62
N ASP A 74 -8.19 17.25 4.44
CA ASP A 74 -9.60 17.35 4.03
C ASP A 74 -10.01 18.81 3.71
N ASN A 75 -9.40 19.80 4.39
CA ASN A 75 -9.63 21.23 4.12
C ASN A 75 -9.08 21.67 2.76
N GLN A 76 -7.89 21.20 2.39
CA GLN A 76 -7.27 21.48 1.09
C GLN A 76 -8.01 20.78 -0.04
N CYS A 77 -8.54 19.58 0.19
CA CYS A 77 -9.44 18.92 -0.75
C CYS A 77 -10.73 19.72 -0.96
N ALA A 78 -11.35 20.24 0.10
CA ALA A 78 -12.54 21.09 0.00
C ALA A 78 -12.25 22.36 -0.81
N PHE A 79 -11.11 23.02 -0.56
CA PHE A 79 -10.69 24.19 -1.31
C PHE A 79 -10.57 23.92 -2.82
N VAL A 80 -9.89 22.83 -3.20
CA VAL A 80 -9.74 22.45 -4.62
C VAL A 80 -11.10 22.14 -5.25
N LEU A 81 -11.99 21.46 -4.52
CA LEU A 81 -13.33 21.14 -5.02
C LEU A 81 -14.20 22.37 -5.19
N ASP A 82 -14.12 23.33 -4.27
CA ASP A 82 -14.89 24.57 -4.36
C ASP A 82 -14.35 25.50 -5.46
N ALA A 83 -13.02 25.54 -5.67
CA ALA A 83 -12.41 26.21 -6.81
C ALA A 83 -12.91 25.62 -8.15
N LEU A 84 -12.97 24.29 -8.27
CA LEU A 84 -13.50 23.61 -9.46
C LEU A 84 -15.02 23.77 -9.66
N LYS A 85 -15.79 23.95 -8.57
CA LYS A 85 -17.22 24.27 -8.68
C LYS A 85 -17.45 25.71 -9.14
N MET A 86 -16.60 26.63 -8.70
CA MET A 86 -16.68 28.05 -9.05
C MET A 86 -16.21 28.29 -10.48
N ASP A 87 -15.15 27.60 -10.90
CA ASP A 87 -14.68 27.59 -12.28
C ASP A 87 -14.27 26.16 -12.70
N PRO A 88 -15.12 25.44 -13.46
CA PRO A 88 -14.81 24.09 -13.92
C PRO A 88 -13.79 24.06 -15.06
N THR A 89 -13.36 25.21 -15.58
CA THR A 89 -12.34 25.32 -16.63
C THR A 89 -10.93 25.49 -16.10
N LEU A 90 -10.77 25.59 -14.77
CA LEU A 90 -9.46 25.75 -14.13
C LEU A 90 -8.54 24.57 -14.47
N TYR A 91 -7.34 24.90 -14.92
CA TYR A 91 -6.33 23.87 -15.20
C TYR A 91 -5.70 23.35 -13.90
N LEU A 92 -5.14 22.15 -13.98
CA LEU A 92 -4.56 21.47 -12.81
C LEU A 92 -3.28 22.14 -12.29
N ASP A 93 -2.55 22.83 -13.16
CA ASP A 93 -1.39 23.65 -12.80
C ASP A 93 -1.80 24.93 -12.07
N GLU A 94 -2.90 25.57 -12.47
CA GLU A 94 -3.49 26.72 -11.78
C GLU A 94 -3.99 26.34 -10.37
N LEU A 95 -4.63 25.18 -10.24
CA LEU A 95 -5.01 24.64 -8.92
C LEU A 95 -3.80 24.32 -8.04
N ALA A 96 -2.71 23.80 -8.63
CA ALA A 96 -1.48 23.54 -7.91
C ALA A 96 -0.81 24.84 -7.46
N ALA A 97 -0.85 25.90 -8.28
CA ALA A 97 -0.38 27.23 -7.93
C ALA A 97 -1.23 27.85 -6.80
N ALA A 98 -2.56 27.73 -6.87
CA ALA A 98 -3.46 28.22 -5.82
C ALA A 98 -3.25 27.50 -4.48
N LEU A 99 -2.93 26.19 -4.49
CA LEU A 99 -2.55 25.44 -3.29
C LEU A 99 -1.19 25.87 -2.73
N LEU A 100 -0.25 26.24 -3.60
CA LEU A 100 1.04 26.79 -3.19
C LEU A 100 0.87 28.16 -2.54
N GLU A 101 0.08 29.05 -3.15
CA GLU A 101 -0.16 30.41 -2.63
C GLU A 101 -0.99 30.40 -1.33
N GLY A 102 -2.03 29.58 -1.26
CA GLY A 102 -2.94 29.53 -0.11
C GLY A 102 -2.43 28.69 1.07
N TYR A 103 -1.69 27.61 0.82
CA TYR A 103 -1.29 26.63 1.84
C TYR A 103 0.21 26.32 1.87
N GLY A 104 1.03 26.97 1.02
CA GLY A 104 2.47 26.70 0.94
C GLY A 104 2.80 25.29 0.44
N LEU A 105 1.84 24.63 -0.22
CA LEU A 105 1.91 23.20 -0.48
C LEU A 105 2.27 22.91 -1.94
N VAL A 106 3.47 22.37 -2.14
CA VAL A 106 3.93 21.92 -3.47
C VAL A 106 3.42 20.51 -3.74
N ILE A 107 2.46 20.39 -4.66
CA ILE A 107 1.92 19.11 -5.11
C ILE A 107 2.19 18.93 -6.60
N SER A 108 2.53 17.72 -7.01
CA SER A 108 2.63 17.40 -8.44
C SER A 108 1.25 17.38 -9.08
N ILE A 109 1.16 17.89 -10.31
CA ILE A 109 -0.06 17.83 -11.14
C ILE A 109 -0.62 16.41 -11.21
N THR A 110 0.24 15.40 -11.31
CA THR A 110 -0.15 13.97 -11.31
C THR A 110 -0.81 13.52 -10.02
N THR A 111 -0.33 13.99 -8.86
CA THR A 111 -0.92 13.69 -7.55
C THR A 111 -2.29 14.37 -7.43
N LEU A 112 -2.39 15.63 -7.86
CA LEU A 112 -3.63 16.39 -7.85
C LEU A 112 -4.68 15.74 -8.76
N ALA A 113 -4.30 15.38 -9.98
CA ALA A 113 -5.18 14.68 -10.92
C ALA A 113 -5.68 13.33 -10.37
N THR A 114 -4.79 12.56 -9.74
CA THR A 114 -5.16 11.27 -9.14
C THR A 114 -6.14 11.45 -7.99
N LYS A 115 -5.91 12.44 -7.14
CA LYS A 115 -6.81 12.77 -6.03
C LYS A 115 -8.16 13.30 -6.51
N LEU A 116 -8.17 14.16 -7.52
CA LEU A 116 -9.41 14.63 -8.13
C LEU A 116 -10.22 13.48 -8.74
N ASN A 117 -9.57 12.57 -9.47
CA ASN A 117 -10.24 11.38 -10.00
C ASN A 117 -10.80 10.48 -8.90
N TYR A 118 -10.07 10.32 -7.79
CA TYR A 118 -10.52 9.53 -6.65
C TYR A 118 -11.73 10.18 -5.93
N HIS A 119 -11.67 11.49 -5.68
CA HIS A 119 -12.71 12.21 -4.96
C HIS A 119 -13.95 12.53 -5.79
N LEU A 120 -13.79 12.81 -7.09
CA LEU A 120 -14.88 13.11 -8.02
C LEU A 120 -15.47 11.86 -8.69
N GLN A 121 -14.90 10.67 -8.44
CA GLN A 121 -15.24 9.41 -9.13
C GLN A 121 -15.26 9.55 -10.67
N TRP A 122 -14.46 10.47 -11.23
CA TRP A 122 -14.35 10.66 -12.67
C TRP A 122 -13.52 9.52 -13.26
N THR A 123 -14.14 8.35 -13.38
CA THR A 123 -13.65 7.31 -14.28
C THR A 123 -13.66 7.89 -15.68
N ARG A 124 -12.47 8.04 -16.28
CA ARG A 124 -12.28 8.39 -17.69
C ARG A 124 -13.35 7.69 -18.54
N LYS A 125 -14.25 8.47 -19.14
CA LYS A 125 -15.07 7.96 -20.25
C LYS A 125 -14.08 7.69 -21.38
N LYS A 126 -13.83 6.42 -21.69
CA LYS A 126 -13.05 6.04 -22.86
C LYS A 126 -13.78 6.63 -24.07
N VAL A 127 -13.12 7.57 -24.76
CA VAL A 127 -13.42 7.91 -26.14
C VAL A 127 -12.74 6.88 -27.02
#